data_AF-A0A8S3JLC4-F1
#
_entry.id   AF-A0A8S3JLC4-F1
#
_cell.length_a   1.000
_cell.length_b   1.000
_cell.length_c   1.000
_cell.angle_alpha   90.00
_cell.angle_beta   90.00
_cell.angle_gamma   90.00
#
_symmetry.space_group_name_H-M   'P 1'
#
loop_
_entity.id
_entity.type
_entity.pdbx_description
1 polymer ?
#
loop_
_entity_poly.entity_id
_entity_poly.type
_entity_poly.pdbx_seq_one_letter_code
_entity_poly.pdbx_strand_id
1 'polypeptide(L)'
;LSWVLIWFYFTAETPSTHTTISHEEAKYIEDNLLQTISRQDTIPWKDIFTSLPVWAIITAHFGTNWVIYTMFTELPTFLVKSLDFRVDKAGLLSALPWLPLAISVYGAGFISDKLTEKYSTLNVRKFIMSISFTIIASGFLLITVLDNEDRALIV
;
A
#
# COMPACT_ATOMS: atom_id res chain seq x y z
N LEU A 1 7.12 1.49 25.81
CA LEU A 1 8.24 2.40 26.18
C LEU A 1 9.51 2.10 25.40
N SER A 2 9.99 0.86 25.33
CA SER A 2 11.21 0.51 24.57
C SER A 2 11.16 0.93 23.09
N TRP A 3 10.02 0.74 22.42
CA TRP A 3 9.80 1.23 21.05
C TRP A 3 10.00 2.74 20.91
N VAL A 4 9.49 3.51 21.87
CA VAL A 4 9.56 4.98 21.86
C VAL A 4 11.01 5.45 22.04
N LEU A 5 11.76 4.80 22.93
CA LEU A 5 13.19 5.11 23.13
C LEU A 5 14.02 4.80 21.89
N ILE A 6 13.75 3.68 21.21
CA ILE A 6 14.38 3.34 19.94
C ILE A 6 14.01 4.38 18.88
N TRP A 7 12.73 4.74 18.76
CA TRP A 7 12.26 5.72 17.78
C TRP A 7 12.96 7.07 17.97
N PHE A 8 12.99 7.62 19.19
CA PHE A 8 13.67 8.90 19.46
C PHE A 8 15.18 8.88 19.19
N TYR A 9 15.82 7.72 19.27
CA TYR A 9 17.24 7.59 18.96
C TYR A 9 17.50 7.57 17.45
N PHE A 10 16.61 6.95 16.66
CA PHE A 10 16.81 6.71 15.23
C PHE A 10 16.09 7.69 14.30
N THR A 11 15.18 8.52 14.79
CA THR A 11 14.43 9.48 13.96
C THR A 11 14.85 10.92 14.22
N ALA A 12 14.88 11.72 13.16
CA ALA A 12 15.08 13.17 13.21
C ALA A 12 14.17 13.86 12.20
N GLU A 13 13.78 15.11 12.47
CA GLU A 13 12.86 15.86 11.62
C GLU A 13 13.52 16.38 10.33
N THR A 14 14.84 16.64 10.37
CA THR A 14 15.61 17.07 9.20
C THR A 14 16.91 16.26 9.09
N PRO A 15 17.46 16.10 7.87
CA PRO A 15 18.79 15.49 7.70
C PRO A 15 19.86 16.19 8.55
N SER A 16 19.78 17.53 8.66
CA SER A 16 20.68 18.35 9.49
C SER A 16 20.58 18.14 11.00
N THR A 17 19.46 17.60 11.51
CA THR A 17 19.28 17.30 12.94
C THR A 17 19.53 15.84 13.28
N HIS A 18 19.81 15.00 12.27
CA HIS A 18 20.03 13.58 12.46
C HIS A 18 21.43 13.29 13.02
N THR A 19 21.50 12.59 14.15
CA THR A 19 22.76 12.37 14.90
C THR A 19 23.72 11.38 14.23
N THR A 20 23.20 10.48 13.40
CA THR A 20 23.96 9.33 12.87
C THR A 20 24.16 9.38 11.35
N ILE A 21 23.68 10.44 10.67
CA ILE A 21 23.78 10.55 9.21
C ILE A 21 25.18 11.03 8.80
N SER A 22 25.67 10.57 7.66
CA SER A 22 26.93 11.08 7.11
C SER A 22 26.74 12.51 6.57
N HIS A 23 27.79 13.33 6.63
CA HIS A 23 27.74 14.70 6.07
C HIS A 23 27.49 14.69 4.54
N GLU A 24 28.00 13.68 3.85
CA GLU A 24 27.81 13.51 2.40
C GLU A 24 26.35 13.21 2.07
N GLU A 25 25.71 12.28 2.81
CA GLU A 25 24.30 11.93 2.63
C GLU A 25 23.37 13.07 3.03
N ALA A 26 23.65 13.76 4.15
CA ALA A 26 22.87 14.92 4.57
C ALA A 26 22.89 16.02 3.50
N LYS A 27 24.07 16.34 2.97
CA LYS A 27 24.23 17.31 1.89
C LYS A 27 23.52 16.86 0.61
N TYR A 28 23.66 15.60 0.22
CA TYR A 28 22.96 15.04 -0.93
C TYR A 28 21.45 15.22 -0.82
N ILE A 29 20.86 14.88 0.34
CA ILE A 29 19.41 15.03 0.54
C ILE A 29 19.01 16.51 0.49
N GLU A 30 19.73 17.40 1.18
CA GLU A 30 19.40 18.83 1.23
C GLU A 30 19.50 19.50 -0.14
N ASP A 31 20.53 19.19 -0.93
CA ASP A 31 20.71 19.73 -2.29
C ASP A 31 19.58 19.30 -3.25
N ASN A 32 19.02 18.10 -3.06
CA ASN A 32 17.90 17.60 -3.86
C ASN A 32 16.52 18.05 -3.33
N LEU A 33 16.40 18.36 -2.03
CA LEU A 33 15.13 18.78 -1.42
C LEU A 33 14.71 20.19 -1.89
N LEU A 34 15.68 21.09 -2.02
CA LEU A 34 15.45 22.50 -2.35
C LEU A 34 14.95 22.74 -3.78
N GLN A 35 15.10 21.78 -4.69
CA GLN A 35 14.59 21.91 -6.06
C GLN A 35 13.07 21.71 -6.18
N THR A 36 12.42 21.14 -5.15
CA THR A 36 11.01 20.69 -5.26
C THR A 36 10.01 21.58 -4.52
N ILE A 37 10.44 22.39 -3.54
CA ILE A 37 9.52 23.11 -2.65
C ILE A 37 9.59 24.62 -2.92
N SER A 38 8.70 25.13 -3.76
CA SER A 38 8.32 26.55 -3.69
C SER A 38 7.59 26.74 -2.36
N ARG A 39 8.14 27.56 -1.45
CA ARG A 39 7.44 27.93 -0.22
C ARG A 39 6.17 28.69 -0.61
N GLN A 40 5.04 28.01 -0.52
CA GLN A 40 3.74 28.62 -0.75
C GLN A 40 3.12 28.88 0.62
N ASP A 41 2.99 30.17 0.98
CA ASP A 41 2.56 30.60 2.32
C ASP A 41 1.10 30.24 2.65
N THR A 42 0.31 29.84 1.64
CA THR A 42 -1.10 29.49 1.79
C THR A 42 -1.41 28.14 1.14
N ILE A 43 -2.06 27.24 1.88
CA ILE A 43 -2.51 25.94 1.38
C ILE A 43 -3.72 26.15 0.43
N PRO A 44 -3.65 25.71 -0.84
CA PRO A 44 -4.72 25.92 -1.81
C PRO A 44 -5.83 24.86 -1.68
N TRP A 45 -6.63 24.94 -0.60
CA TRP A 45 -7.69 23.98 -0.30
C TRP A 45 -8.68 23.75 -1.45
N LYS A 46 -9.11 24.82 -2.12
CA LYS A 46 -10.04 24.74 -3.25
C LYS A 46 -9.46 23.91 -4.39
N ASP A 47 -8.21 24.14 -4.75
CA ASP A 47 -7.56 23.42 -5.84
C ASP A 47 -7.36 21.94 -5.48
N ILE A 48 -7.05 21.64 -4.22
CA ILE A 48 -6.97 20.26 -3.72
C ILE A 48 -8.32 19.55 -3.84
N PHE A 49 -9.41 20.15 -3.35
CA PHE A 49 -10.74 19.53 -3.37
C PHE A 49 -11.39 19.51 -4.76
N THR A 50 -10.91 20.30 -5.72
CA THR A 50 -11.39 20.27 -7.11
C THR A 50 -10.51 19.41 -8.02
N SER A 51 -9.36 18.95 -7.53
CA SER A 51 -8.39 18.16 -8.29
C SER A 51 -8.89 16.75 -8.57
N LEU A 52 -9.00 16.39 -9.85
CA LEU A 52 -9.40 15.04 -10.29
C LEU A 52 -8.45 13.94 -9.74
N PRO A 53 -7.11 14.09 -9.76
CA PRO A 53 -6.19 13.15 -9.12
C PRO A 53 -6.48 12.87 -7.64
N VAL A 54 -6.91 13.89 -6.88
CA VAL A 54 -7.22 13.74 -5.44
C VAL A 54 -8.43 12.83 -5.28
N TRP A 55 -9.51 13.08 -6.04
CA TRP A 55 -10.69 12.22 -6.01
C TRP A 55 -10.41 10.80 -6.50
N ALA A 56 -9.58 10.63 -7.52
CA ALA A 56 -9.17 9.30 -8.00
C ALA A 56 -8.43 8.50 -6.91
N ILE A 57 -7.57 9.16 -6.11
CA ILE A 57 -6.90 8.51 -4.98
C ILE A 57 -7.90 8.18 -3.88
N ILE A 58 -8.80 9.10 -3.52
CA ILE A 58 -9.80 8.88 -2.46
C ILE A 58 -10.69 7.67 -2.78
N THR A 59 -11.22 7.58 -4.01
CA THR A 59 -12.09 6.48 -4.41
C THR A 59 -11.35 5.15 -4.45
N ALA A 60 -10.11 5.14 -4.97
CA ALA A 60 -9.27 3.96 -4.95
C ALA A 60 -8.97 3.50 -3.51
N HIS A 61 -8.60 4.42 -2.62
CA HIS A 61 -8.31 4.11 -1.22
C HIS A 61 -9.54 3.59 -0.47
N PHE A 62 -10.71 4.16 -0.73
CA PHE A 62 -11.97 3.68 -0.16
C PHE A 62 -12.25 2.23 -0.56
N GLY A 63 -12.16 1.91 -1.86
CA GLY A 63 -12.37 0.54 -2.35
C GLY A 63 -11.36 -0.45 -1.76
N THR A 64 -10.08 -0.08 -1.72
CA THR A 64 -9.03 -0.91 -1.12
C THR A 64 -9.28 -1.15 0.36
N ASN A 65 -9.59 -0.11 1.14
CA ASN A 65 -9.89 -0.24 2.56
C ASN A 65 -11.14 -1.09 2.81
N TRP A 66 -12.19 -0.91 2.02
CA TRP A 66 -13.40 -1.71 2.12
C TRP A 66 -13.11 -3.20 1.97
N VAL A 67 -12.37 -3.59 0.92
CA VAL A 67 -11.99 -4.99 0.67
C VAL A 67 -11.11 -5.53 1.80
N ILE A 68 -10.10 -4.77 2.23
CA ILE A 68 -9.19 -5.15 3.32
C ILE A 68 -9.96 -5.37 4.62
N TYR A 69 -10.84 -4.44 5.01
CA TYR A 69 -11.61 -4.57 6.25
C TYR A 69 -12.60 -5.71 6.19
N THR A 70 -13.31 -5.87 5.08
CA THR A 70 -14.24 -6.98 4.88
C THR A 70 -13.52 -8.32 5.03
N MET A 71 -12.37 -8.48 4.38
CA MET A 71 -11.55 -9.69 4.54
C MET A 71 -11.07 -9.86 5.99
N PHE A 72 -10.59 -8.79 6.63
CA PHE A 72 -10.12 -8.87 8.01
C PHE A 72 -11.22 -9.29 9.00
N THR A 73 -12.47 -8.84 8.82
CA THR A 73 -13.57 -9.14 9.73
C THR A 73 -14.32 -10.43 9.39
N GLU A 74 -14.56 -10.70 8.11
CA GLU A 74 -15.39 -11.82 7.68
C GLU A 74 -14.59 -13.11 7.46
N LEU A 75 -13.30 -13.04 7.11
CA LEU A 75 -12.49 -14.22 6.82
C LEU A 75 -12.39 -15.19 8.01
N PRO A 76 -12.08 -14.75 9.25
CA PRO A 76 -12.04 -15.68 10.38
C PRO A 76 -13.42 -16.30 10.66
N THR A 77 -14.48 -15.48 10.53
CA THR A 77 -15.87 -15.92 10.74
C THR A 77 -16.27 -16.96 9.70
N PHE A 78 -15.89 -16.78 8.43
CA PHE A 78 -16.15 -17.72 7.35
C PHE A 78 -15.44 -19.05 7.57
N LEU A 79 -14.14 -19.02 7.91
CA LEU A 79 -13.37 -20.24 8.19
C LEU A 79 -13.99 -21.06 9.33
N VAL A 80 -14.47 -20.39 10.38
CA VAL A 80 -15.11 -21.07 11.53
C VAL A 80 -16.51 -21.57 11.19
N LYS A 81 -17.36 -20.74 10.57
CA LYS A 81 -18.79 -21.06 10.41
C LYS A 81 -19.11 -21.90 9.17
N SER A 82 -18.37 -21.70 8.07
CA SER A 82 -18.65 -22.35 6.79
C SER A 82 -17.77 -23.57 6.55
N LEU A 83 -16.51 -23.51 6.99
CA LEU A 83 -15.52 -24.59 6.79
C LEU A 83 -15.25 -25.40 8.07
N ASP A 84 -15.98 -25.13 9.15
CA ASP A 84 -15.91 -25.83 10.46
C ASP A 84 -14.49 -25.92 11.05
N PHE A 85 -13.63 -24.92 10.77
CA PHE A 85 -12.32 -24.83 11.40
C PHE A 85 -12.46 -24.43 12.86
N ARG A 86 -11.62 -25.04 13.72
CA ARG A 86 -11.44 -24.57 15.09
C ARG A 86 -10.94 -23.13 15.11
N VAL A 87 -11.43 -22.33 16.06
CA VAL A 87 -11.12 -20.90 16.22
C VAL A 87 -9.61 -20.62 16.31
N ASP A 88 -8.85 -21.51 16.96
CA ASP A 88 -7.39 -21.40 17.09
C ASP A 88 -6.67 -21.52 15.74
N LYS A 89 -7.14 -22.42 14.87
CA LYS A 89 -6.58 -22.59 13.51
C LYS A 89 -7.07 -21.51 12.55
N ALA A 90 -8.33 -21.10 12.66
CA ALA A 90 -8.92 -20.06 11.82
C ALA A 90 -8.18 -18.72 11.95
N GLY A 91 -7.71 -18.36 13.15
CA GLY A 91 -6.88 -17.17 13.34
C GLY A 91 -5.58 -17.23 12.53
N LEU A 92 -4.85 -18.36 12.58
CA LEU A 92 -3.61 -18.54 11.83
C LEU A 92 -3.84 -18.60 10.31
N LEU A 93 -4.88 -19.29 9.86
CA LEU A 93 -5.25 -19.37 8.44
C LEU A 93 -5.70 -18.01 7.90
N SER A 94 -6.44 -17.23 8.68
CA SER A 94 -6.86 -15.87 8.28
C SER A 94 -5.69 -14.88 8.17
N ALA A 95 -4.54 -15.19 8.77
CA ALA A 95 -3.30 -14.43 8.64
C ALA A 95 -2.54 -14.74 7.32
N LEU A 96 -2.79 -15.91 6.72
CA LEU A 96 -2.08 -16.39 5.54
C LEU A 96 -2.18 -15.47 4.31
N PRO A 97 -3.35 -14.93 3.91
CA PRO A 97 -3.45 -14.08 2.71
C PRO A 97 -2.69 -12.74 2.83
N TRP A 98 -2.35 -12.31 4.05
CA TRP A 98 -1.59 -11.07 4.27
C TRP A 98 -0.11 -11.21 3.92
N LEU A 99 0.45 -12.42 3.95
CA LEU A 99 1.86 -12.66 3.60
C LEU A 99 2.13 -12.47 2.10
N PRO A 100 1.39 -13.12 1.17
CA PRO A 100 1.52 -12.83 -0.26
C PRO A 100 1.25 -11.36 -0.58
N LEU A 101 0.29 -10.73 0.10
CA LEU A 101 0.02 -9.31 -0.06
C LEU A 101 1.25 -8.46 0.29
N ALA A 102 1.86 -8.71 1.45
CA ALA A 102 3.07 -8.01 1.88
C ALA A 102 4.22 -8.18 0.87
N ILE A 103 4.49 -9.42 0.45
CA ILE A 103 5.51 -9.72 -0.57
C ILE A 103 5.22 -8.96 -1.87
N SER A 104 3.96 -8.94 -2.31
CA SER A 104 3.55 -8.23 -3.54
C SER A 104 3.79 -6.73 -3.43
N VAL A 105 3.52 -6.12 -2.27
CA VAL A 105 3.75 -4.69 -2.04
C VAL A 105 5.24 -4.35 -2.12
N TYR A 106 6.09 -5.10 -1.42
CA TYR A 106 7.54 -4.87 -1.47
C TYR A 106 8.12 -5.12 -2.88
N GLY A 107 7.65 -6.19 -3.54
CA GLY A 107 8.05 -6.51 -4.90
C GLY A 107 7.65 -5.41 -5.90
N ALA A 108 6.41 -4.91 -5.82
CA ALA A 108 5.93 -3.82 -6.66
C ALA A 108 6.70 -2.52 -6.40
N GLY A 109 7.06 -2.23 -5.15
CA GLY A 109 7.93 -1.09 -4.80
C GLY A 109 9.30 -1.18 -5.46
N PHE A 110 9.98 -2.32 -5.30
CA PHE A 110 11.28 -2.55 -5.94
C PHE A 110 11.23 -2.42 -7.47
N ILE A 111 10.19 -2.99 -8.09
CA ILE A 111 9.97 -2.87 -9.54
C ILE A 111 9.70 -1.40 -9.93
N SER A 112 8.90 -0.67 -9.15
CA SER A 112 8.61 0.75 -9.37
C SER A 112 9.88 1.60 -9.34
N ASP A 113 10.74 1.38 -8.36
CA ASP A 113 11.99 2.12 -8.22
C ASP A 113 12.90 1.87 -9.43
N LYS A 114 13.05 0.59 -9.82
CA LYS A 114 13.83 0.21 -11.00
C LYS A 114 13.29 0.78 -12.31
N LEU A 115 11.97 0.86 -12.45
CA LEU A 115 11.34 1.46 -13.64
C LEU A 115 11.51 2.99 -13.65
N THR A 116 11.51 3.62 -12.49
CA THR A 116 11.65 5.08 -12.37
C THR A 116 13.07 5.57 -12.68
N GLU A 117 14.09 4.69 -12.62
CA GLU A 117 15.44 4.97 -13.14
C GLU A 117 15.44 5.24 -14.67
N LYS A 118 14.44 4.72 -15.42
CA LYS A 118 14.39 4.78 -16.89
C LYS A 118 13.19 5.54 -17.45
N TYR A 119 12.10 5.61 -16.70
CA TYR A 119 10.82 6.19 -17.14
C TYR A 119 10.34 7.26 -16.16
N SER A 120 9.53 8.21 -16.65
CA SER A 120 8.89 9.21 -15.78
C SER A 120 8.03 8.54 -14.70
N THR A 121 8.12 9.04 -13.47
CA THR A 121 7.37 8.57 -12.30
C THR A 121 5.86 8.46 -12.57
N LEU A 122 5.29 9.37 -13.36
CA LEU A 122 3.87 9.34 -13.72
C LEU A 122 3.51 8.15 -14.59
N ASN A 123 4.39 7.78 -15.54
CA ASN A 123 4.16 6.65 -16.44
C ASN A 123 4.31 5.33 -15.69
N VAL A 124 5.33 5.22 -14.83
CA VAL A 124 5.51 4.04 -13.97
C VAL A 124 4.30 3.84 -13.06
N ARG A 125 3.83 4.92 -12.41
CA ARG A 125 2.66 4.86 -11.53
C ARG A 125 1.40 4.41 -12.27
N LYS A 126 1.12 4.99 -13.44
CA LYS A 126 -0.03 4.61 -14.28
C LYS A 126 0.07 3.15 -14.72
N PHE A 127 1.26 2.70 -15.12
CA PHE A 127 1.49 1.32 -15.56
C PHE A 127 1.22 0.31 -14.45
N ILE A 128 1.79 0.53 -13.26
CA ILE A 128 1.58 -0.35 -12.10
C ILE A 128 0.11 -0.37 -11.69
N MET A 129 -0.55 0.80 -11.63
CA MET A 129 -1.98 0.88 -11.31
C MET A 129 -2.84 0.13 -12.32
N SER A 130 -2.56 0.25 -13.62
CA SER A 130 -3.29 -0.49 -14.66
C SER A 130 -3.13 -2.01 -14.52
N ILE A 131 -1.93 -2.50 -14.19
CA ILE A 131 -1.71 -3.92 -13.91
C ILE A 131 -2.55 -4.35 -12.70
N SER A 132 -2.51 -3.60 -11.59
CA SER A 132 -3.27 -3.92 -10.39
C SER A 132 -4.77 -4.02 -10.66
N PHE A 133 -5.34 -3.05 -11.38
CA PHE A 133 -6.77 -3.08 -11.73
C PHE A 133 -7.11 -4.25 -12.66
N THR A 134 -6.23 -4.61 -13.59
CA THR A 134 -6.43 -5.74 -14.48
C THR A 134 -6.45 -7.07 -13.71
N ILE A 135 -5.52 -7.24 -12.75
CA ILE A 135 -5.47 -8.43 -11.89
C ILE A 135 -6.77 -8.55 -11.09
N ILE A 136 -7.21 -7.46 -10.45
CA ILE A 136 -8.45 -7.44 -9.67
C ILE A 136 -9.65 -7.79 -10.56
N ALA A 137 -9.78 -7.16 -11.73
CA ALA A 137 -10.87 -7.42 -12.67
C ALA A 137 -10.87 -8.88 -13.16
N SER A 138 -9.70 -9.43 -13.48
CA SER A 138 -9.58 -10.84 -13.89
C SER A 138 -9.96 -11.81 -12.75
N GLY A 139 -9.64 -11.48 -11.50
CA GLY A 139 -10.03 -12.26 -10.33
C GLY A 139 -11.55 -12.31 -10.16
N PHE A 140 -12.23 -11.17 -10.31
CA PHE A 140 -13.69 -11.12 -10.28
C PHE A 140 -14.32 -11.91 -11.45
N LEU A 141 -13.79 -11.79 -12.66
CA LEU A 141 -14.27 -12.56 -13.81
C LEU A 141 -14.09 -14.07 -13.60
N LEU A 142 -12.95 -14.50 -13.07
CA LEU A 142 -12.72 -15.91 -12.75
C LEU A 142 -13.77 -16.47 -11.79
N ILE A 143 -14.11 -15.73 -10.72
CA ILE A 143 -15.16 -16.13 -9.77
C ILE A 143 -16.52 -16.30 -10.48
N THR A 144 -16.84 -15.46 -11.48
CA THR A 144 -18.11 -15.57 -12.21
C THR A 144 -18.16 -16.78 -13.13
N VAL A 145 -17.04 -17.21 -13.69
CA VAL A 145 -16.93 -18.33 -14.64
C VAL A 145 -16.84 -19.69 -13.93
N LEU A 146 -16.30 -19.73 -12.70
CA LEU A 146 -16.29 -20.94 -11.89
C LEU A 146 -17.71 -21.34 -11.48
N ASP A 147 -18.05 -22.61 -11.71
CA ASP A 147 -19.36 -23.19 -11.37
C ASP A 147 -19.50 -23.34 -9.84
N ASN A 148 -20.72 -23.50 -9.34
CA ASN A 148 -21.00 -23.45 -7.89
C ASN A 148 -20.21 -24.50 -7.06
N GLU A 149 -19.82 -25.63 -7.64
CA GLU A 149 -19.00 -26.65 -6.95
C GLU A 149 -17.53 -26.22 -6.81
N ASP A 150 -16.96 -25.53 -7.80
CA ASP A 150 -15.57 -25.07 -7.78
C ASP A 150 -15.38 -23.81 -6.91
N ARG A 151 -16.44 -23.01 -6.73
CA ARG A 151 -16.44 -21.85 -5.83
C ARG A 151 -16.17 -22.22 -4.37
N ALA A 152 -16.61 -23.42 -3.95
CA ALA A 152 -16.42 -23.89 -2.58
C ALA A 152 -14.97 -24.32 -2.26
N LEU A 153 -14.13 -24.54 -3.28
CA LEU A 153 -12.74 -24.97 -3.10
C LEU A 153 -11.75 -23.80 -2.99
N ILE A 154 -12.16 -22.58 -3.36
CA ILE A 154 -11.30 -21.38 -3.40
C ILE A 154 -11.60 -20.39 -2.26
N VAL A 155 -12.78 -20.45 -1.66
CA VAL A 155 -13.17 -19.63 -0.48
C VAL A 155 -12.89 -20.42 0.80
#